data_AF-A0A3D5FEJ4-F1
#
_entry.id   AF-A0A3D5FEJ4-F1
#
_cell.length_a   1.000
_cell.length_b   1.000
_cell.length_c   1.000
_cell.angle_alpha   90.00
_cell.angle_beta   90.00
_cell.angle_gamma   90.00
#
_symmetry.space_group_name_H-M   'P 1'
#
loop_
_entity.id
_entity.type
_entity.pdbx_description
1 polymer ?
#
loop_
_entity_poly.entity_id
_entity_poly.type
_entity_poly.pdbx_seq_one_letter_code
_entity_poly.pdbx_strand_id
1 'polypeptide(L)'
;MPGDSFTVTTEVLLVVLALLVVVNLALLVRLLIRQRSAGADQAVREELRAGREEAAGRSRELREEVSGSLGKTAELLTTTVGQLGTTQKEQLESVTKQVRTLVESNQQRMDGLRATISEQLNEMREANEKKLEEMRRTVDEKLQGTLEKRLGESFKLVSERLDAVHKGLGEMQTLATGVGDLKNVLTNVKVRGTWAEYQLEAILEQVLTPEQFDRNVATREGSAERVEFA
;
A
#
# COMPACT_ATOMS: atom_id res chain seq x y z
N MET A 1 -64.39 57.74 -142.76
CA MET A 1 -63.23 57.22 -142.00
C MET A 1 -62.68 58.32 -141.08
N PRO A 2 -63.24 58.47 -139.86
CA PRO A 2 -62.44 58.90 -138.70
C PRO A 2 -62.91 58.16 -137.42
N GLY A 3 -62.31 57.00 -137.11
CA GLY A 3 -62.71 56.16 -135.97
C GLY A 3 -61.56 55.70 -135.05
N ASP A 4 -60.31 55.81 -135.48
CA ASP A 4 -59.15 55.20 -134.79
C ASP A 4 -58.46 56.09 -133.74
N SER A 5 -58.70 57.40 -133.72
CA SER A 5 -58.05 58.29 -132.74
C SER A 5 -58.73 58.27 -131.36
N PHE A 6 -59.99 57.83 -131.27
CA PHE A 6 -60.76 57.77 -130.02
C PHE A 6 -60.53 56.46 -129.24
N THR A 7 -60.21 55.36 -129.93
CA THR A 7 -59.92 54.06 -129.31
C THR A 7 -58.53 54.03 -128.66
N VAL A 8 -57.52 54.64 -129.31
CA VAL A 8 -56.16 54.77 -128.78
C VAL A 8 -56.11 55.60 -127.50
N THR A 9 -56.89 56.68 -127.41
CA THR A 9 -56.96 57.52 -126.20
C THR A 9 -57.64 56.81 -125.03
N THR A 10 -58.66 55.97 -125.28
CA THR A 10 -59.28 55.14 -124.24
C THR A 10 -58.38 54.00 -123.73
N GLU A 11 -57.59 53.36 -124.59
CA GLU A 11 -56.64 52.32 -124.16
C GLU A 11 -55.52 52.90 -123.31
N VAL A 12 -54.95 54.04 -123.70
CA VAL A 12 -53.92 54.74 -122.90
C VAL A 12 -54.48 55.13 -121.52
N LEU A 13 -55.75 55.58 -121.46
CA LEU A 13 -56.40 55.97 -120.21
C LEU A 13 -56.66 54.75 -119.29
N LEU A 14 -57.01 53.59 -119.85
CA LEU A 14 -57.16 52.34 -119.11
C LEU A 14 -55.83 51.81 -118.56
N VAL A 15 -54.74 51.91 -119.33
CA VAL A 15 -53.40 51.50 -118.87
C VAL A 15 -52.92 52.40 -117.73
N VAL A 16 -53.13 53.71 -117.81
CA VAL A 16 -52.79 54.65 -116.73
C VAL A 16 -53.60 54.36 -115.46
N LEU A 17 -54.89 54.06 -115.59
CA LEU A 17 -55.76 53.67 -114.47
C LEU A 17 -55.30 52.36 -113.83
N ALA A 18 -54.96 51.35 -114.63
CA ALA A 18 -54.44 50.08 -114.13
C ALA A 18 -53.11 50.26 -113.39
N LEU A 19 -52.20 51.09 -113.91
CA LEU A 19 -50.95 51.45 -113.23
C LEU A 19 -51.20 52.17 -111.90
N LEU A 20 -52.14 53.13 -111.87
CA LEU A 20 -52.52 53.82 -110.63
C LEU A 20 -53.11 52.88 -109.58
N VAL A 21 -53.90 51.88 -110.00
CA VAL A 21 -54.44 50.86 -109.09
C VAL A 21 -53.32 49.96 -108.55
N VAL A 22 -52.39 49.51 -109.41
CA VAL A 22 -51.25 48.68 -108.98
C VAL A 22 -50.34 49.45 -108.01
N VAL A 23 -50.08 50.73 -108.27
CA VAL A 23 -49.29 51.60 -107.39
C VAL A 23 -50.02 51.82 -106.05
N ASN A 24 -51.34 52.06 -106.06
CA ASN A 24 -52.13 52.17 -104.83
C ASN A 24 -52.15 50.86 -104.03
N LEU A 25 -52.29 49.72 -104.71
CA LEU A 25 -52.26 48.40 -104.08
C LEU A 25 -50.90 48.12 -103.45
N ALA A 26 -49.81 48.46 -104.15
CA ALA A 26 -48.45 48.34 -103.63
C ALA A 26 -48.20 49.26 -102.42
N LEU A 27 -48.73 50.49 -102.44
CA LEU A 27 -48.70 51.42 -101.30
C LEU A 27 -49.49 50.89 -100.11
N LEU A 28 -50.68 50.34 -100.33
CA LEU A 28 -51.52 49.71 -99.30
C LEU A 28 -50.83 48.50 -98.66
N VAL A 29 -50.25 47.62 -99.47
CA VAL A 29 -49.49 46.45 -98.97
C VAL A 29 -48.25 46.91 -98.19
N ARG A 30 -47.52 47.91 -98.67
CA ARG A 30 -46.36 48.47 -97.96
C ARG A 30 -46.77 49.13 -96.65
N LEU A 31 -47.89 49.83 -96.61
CA LEU A 31 -48.43 50.47 -95.41
C LEU A 31 -48.90 49.42 -94.39
N LEU A 32 -49.57 48.35 -94.85
CA LEU A 32 -49.96 47.22 -94.01
C LEU A 32 -48.78 46.46 -93.43
N ILE A 33 -47.74 46.18 -94.23
CA ILE A 33 -46.51 45.52 -93.74
C ILE A 33 -45.79 46.41 -92.72
N ARG A 34 -45.69 47.71 -93.00
CA ARG A 34 -45.04 48.68 -92.10
C ARG A 34 -45.82 48.89 -90.81
N GLN A 35 -47.16 48.88 -90.86
CA GLN A 35 -48.03 48.94 -89.69
C GLN A 35 -47.94 47.65 -88.86
N ARG A 36 -47.89 46.49 -89.52
CA ARG A 36 -47.76 45.19 -88.85
C ARG A 36 -46.37 44.99 -88.24
N SER A 37 -45.30 45.43 -88.89
CA SER A 37 -43.94 45.40 -88.35
C SER A 37 -43.77 46.36 -87.17
N ALA A 38 -44.37 47.56 -87.24
CA ALA A 38 -44.38 48.50 -86.13
C ALA A 38 -45.14 47.94 -84.91
N GLY A 39 -46.26 47.25 -85.14
CA GLY A 39 -46.99 46.56 -84.07
C GLY A 39 -46.20 45.39 -83.46
N ALA A 40 -45.49 44.62 -84.28
CA ALA A 40 -44.65 43.51 -83.81
C ALA A 40 -43.45 43.99 -82.96
N ASP A 41 -42.76 45.05 -83.40
CA ASP A 41 -41.66 45.66 -82.62
C ASP A 41 -42.14 46.21 -81.29
N GLN A 42 -43.35 46.79 -81.26
CA GLN A 42 -43.95 47.32 -80.05
C GLN A 42 -44.33 46.19 -79.08
N ALA A 43 -44.96 45.12 -79.57
CA ALA A 43 -45.28 43.94 -78.78
C ALA A 43 -44.02 43.27 -78.19
N VAL A 44 -42.95 43.14 -78.96
CA VAL A 44 -41.68 42.57 -78.47
C VAL A 44 -41.03 43.46 -77.39
N ARG A 45 -41.08 44.79 -77.56
CA ARG A 45 -40.59 45.73 -76.53
C ARG A 45 -41.40 45.67 -75.24
N GLU A 46 -42.71 45.46 -75.36
CA GLU A 46 -43.64 45.35 -74.24
C GLU A 46 -43.41 44.03 -73.50
N GLU A 47 -43.25 42.91 -74.21
CA GLU A 47 -42.88 41.60 -73.66
C GLU A 47 -41.51 41.64 -72.95
N LEU A 48 -40.51 42.31 -73.54
CA LEU A 48 -39.20 42.50 -72.91
C LEU A 48 -39.27 43.40 -71.67
N ARG A 49 -40.16 44.39 -71.65
CA ARG A 49 -40.43 45.23 -70.47
C ARG A 49 -41.08 44.40 -69.36
N ALA A 50 -42.14 43.68 -69.70
CA ALA A 50 -42.85 42.80 -68.78
C ALA A 50 -41.92 41.72 -68.19
N GLY A 51 -41.10 41.08 -69.04
CA GLY A 51 -40.10 40.10 -68.59
C GLY A 51 -39.03 40.69 -67.67
N ARG A 52 -38.58 41.93 -67.90
CA ARG A 52 -37.66 42.63 -66.98
C ARG A 52 -38.32 43.00 -65.66
N GLU A 53 -39.58 43.44 -65.69
CA GLU A 53 -40.34 43.77 -64.48
C GLU A 53 -40.64 42.52 -63.65
N GLU A 54 -41.04 41.40 -64.28
CA GLU A 54 -41.20 40.11 -63.61
C GLU A 54 -39.89 39.60 -63.02
N ALA A 55 -38.78 39.68 -63.78
CA ALA A 55 -37.48 39.26 -63.28
C ALA A 55 -37.02 40.10 -62.08
N ALA A 56 -37.28 41.42 -62.11
CA ALA A 56 -37.01 42.31 -60.98
C ALA A 56 -37.91 41.99 -59.77
N GLY A 57 -39.18 41.67 -60.00
CA GLY A 57 -40.13 41.23 -58.97
C GLY A 57 -39.70 39.94 -58.29
N ARG A 58 -39.43 38.88 -59.07
CA ARG A 58 -38.93 37.60 -58.56
C ARG A 58 -37.60 37.73 -57.82
N SER A 59 -36.71 38.62 -58.27
CA SER A 59 -35.45 38.87 -57.57
C SER A 59 -35.68 39.54 -56.21
N ARG A 60 -36.67 40.44 -56.08
CA ARG A 60 -37.03 41.06 -54.81
C ARG A 60 -37.66 40.04 -53.85
N GLU A 61 -38.61 39.24 -54.32
CA GLU A 61 -39.22 38.18 -53.52
C GLU A 61 -38.17 37.19 -53.02
N LEU A 62 -37.26 36.73 -53.89
CA LEU A 62 -36.17 35.83 -53.48
C LEU A 62 -35.28 36.48 -52.40
N ARG A 63 -34.96 37.78 -52.54
CA ARG A 63 -34.17 38.50 -51.53
C ARG A 63 -34.91 38.62 -50.19
N GLU A 64 -36.22 38.87 -50.22
CA GLU A 64 -37.05 38.93 -49.02
C GLU A 64 -37.17 37.54 -48.36
N GLU A 65 -37.37 36.48 -49.14
CA GLU A 65 -37.45 35.10 -48.63
C GLU A 65 -36.11 34.64 -48.06
N VAL A 66 -35.00 34.94 -48.72
CA VAL A 66 -33.64 34.66 -48.21
C VAL A 66 -33.35 35.46 -46.95
N SER A 67 -33.70 36.76 -46.92
CA SER A 67 -33.52 37.59 -45.73
C SER A 67 -34.37 37.09 -44.56
N GLY A 68 -35.62 36.70 -44.83
CA GLY A 68 -36.53 36.15 -43.83
C GLY A 68 -36.08 34.79 -43.31
N SER A 69 -35.62 33.89 -44.18
CA SER A 69 -35.08 32.58 -43.77
C SER A 69 -33.79 32.72 -42.97
N LEU A 70 -32.85 33.58 -43.38
CA LEU A 70 -31.65 33.88 -42.59
C LEU A 70 -31.98 34.45 -41.22
N GLY A 71 -32.99 35.34 -41.13
CA GLY A 71 -33.48 35.86 -39.84
C GLY A 71 -34.01 34.75 -38.93
N LYS A 72 -34.86 33.86 -39.46
CA LYS A 72 -35.38 32.70 -38.71
C LYS A 72 -34.25 31.75 -38.28
N THR A 73 -33.27 31.50 -39.14
CA THR A 73 -32.12 30.67 -38.77
C THR A 73 -31.28 31.32 -37.67
N ALA A 74 -31.06 32.64 -37.72
CA ALA A 74 -30.34 33.37 -36.67
C ALA A 74 -31.09 33.33 -35.33
N GLU A 75 -32.43 33.46 -35.36
CA GLU A 75 -33.27 33.36 -34.17
C GLU A 75 -33.26 31.95 -33.56
N LEU A 76 -33.37 30.92 -34.40
CA LEU A 76 -33.27 29.52 -33.97
C LEU A 76 -31.88 29.21 -33.40
N LEU A 77 -30.80 29.70 -34.01
CA LEU A 77 -29.43 29.54 -33.49
C LEU A 77 -29.27 30.23 -32.14
N THR A 78 -29.78 31.45 -31.99
CA THR A 78 -29.73 32.18 -30.72
C THR A 78 -30.50 31.44 -29.62
N THR A 79 -31.68 30.92 -29.95
CA THR A 79 -32.52 30.16 -29.02
C THR A 79 -31.87 28.84 -28.61
N THR A 80 -31.36 28.08 -29.57
CA THR A 80 -30.70 26.79 -29.32
C THR A 80 -29.40 26.95 -28.53
N VAL A 81 -28.58 27.97 -28.83
CA VAL A 81 -27.40 28.30 -28.02
C VAL A 81 -27.79 28.71 -26.60
N GLY A 82 -28.87 29.49 -26.44
CA GLY A 82 -29.42 29.83 -25.13
C GLY A 82 -29.85 28.59 -24.33
N GLN A 83 -30.62 27.69 -24.95
CA GLN A 83 -31.05 26.42 -24.34
C GLN A 83 -29.88 25.50 -24.02
N LEU A 84 -28.84 25.48 -24.87
CA LEU A 84 -27.63 24.71 -24.61
C LEU A 84 -26.91 25.25 -23.37
N GLY A 85 -26.83 26.58 -23.25
CA GLY A 85 -26.23 27.25 -22.10
C GLY A 85 -26.98 26.96 -20.79
N THR A 86 -28.31 26.96 -20.81
CA THR A 86 -29.11 26.61 -19.62
C THR A 86 -28.93 25.15 -19.24
N THR A 87 -29.00 24.24 -20.21
CA THR A 87 -28.81 22.80 -19.99
C THR A 87 -27.40 22.50 -19.46
N GLN A 88 -26.38 23.16 -20.00
CA GLN A 88 -25.00 23.02 -19.54
C GLN A 88 -24.83 23.53 -18.10
N LYS A 89 -25.47 24.65 -17.74
CA LYS A 89 -25.46 25.17 -16.38
C LYS A 89 -26.12 24.18 -15.41
N GLU A 90 -27.27 23.64 -15.74
CA GLU A 90 -27.97 22.64 -14.93
C GLU A 90 -27.13 21.36 -14.74
N GLN A 91 -26.46 20.88 -15.79
CA GLN A 91 -25.54 19.76 -15.69
C GLN A 91 -24.35 20.07 -14.77
N LEU A 92 -23.74 21.25 -14.88
CA LEU A 92 -22.64 21.66 -14.01
C LEU A 92 -23.06 21.80 -12.54
N GLU A 93 -24.26 22.33 -12.28
CA GLU A 93 -24.83 22.38 -10.93
C GLU A 93 -25.08 20.98 -10.36
N SER A 94 -25.62 20.06 -11.18
CA SER A 94 -25.82 18.66 -10.81
C SER A 94 -24.50 17.95 -10.49
N VAL A 95 -23.49 18.11 -11.34
CA VAL A 95 -22.14 17.57 -11.10
C VAL A 95 -21.54 18.13 -9.82
N THR A 96 -21.66 19.45 -9.59
CA THR A 96 -21.17 20.08 -8.36
C THR A 96 -21.85 19.50 -7.12
N LYS A 97 -23.17 19.26 -7.19
CA LYS A 97 -23.93 18.63 -6.11
C LYS A 97 -23.46 17.20 -5.85
N GLN A 98 -23.28 16.40 -6.90
CA GLN A 98 -22.77 15.03 -6.78
C GLN A 98 -21.36 14.99 -6.18
N VAL A 99 -20.47 15.90 -6.59
CA VAL A 99 -19.12 16.02 -6.03
C VAL A 99 -19.18 16.37 -4.54
N ARG A 100 -20.04 17.30 -4.12
CA ARG A 100 -20.24 17.61 -2.69
C ARG A 100 -20.73 16.39 -1.90
N THR A 101 -21.75 15.70 -2.40
CA THR A 101 -22.25 14.46 -1.76
C THR A 101 -21.16 13.39 -1.66
N LEU A 102 -20.32 13.22 -2.70
CA LEU A 102 -19.19 12.30 -2.67
C LEU A 102 -18.15 12.70 -1.62
N VAL A 103 -17.81 13.99 -1.53
CA VAL A 103 -16.87 14.50 -0.52
C VAL A 103 -17.41 14.27 0.89
N GLU A 104 -18.67 14.59 1.15
CA GLU A 104 -19.32 14.37 2.45
C GLU A 104 -19.36 12.87 2.82
N SER A 105 -19.77 12.01 1.88
CA SER A 105 -19.80 10.56 2.10
C SER A 105 -18.40 9.99 2.34
N ASN A 106 -17.40 10.48 1.62
CA ASN A 106 -16.02 10.04 1.80
C ASN A 106 -15.47 10.50 3.16
N GLN A 107 -15.76 11.74 3.57
CA GLN A 107 -15.39 12.24 4.90
C GLN A 107 -15.99 11.37 6.02
N GLN A 108 -17.30 11.06 5.93
CA GLN A 108 -17.96 10.17 6.89
C GLN A 108 -17.33 8.77 6.94
N ARG A 109 -17.00 8.19 5.78
CA ARG A 109 -16.31 6.89 5.72
C ARG A 109 -14.91 6.95 6.33
N MET A 110 -14.17 8.02 6.06
CA MET A 110 -12.82 8.21 6.63
C MET A 110 -12.87 8.36 8.15
N ASP A 111 -13.84 9.11 8.68
CA ASP A 111 -14.02 9.25 10.12
C ASP A 111 -14.45 7.92 10.77
N GLY A 112 -15.31 7.15 10.10
CA GLY A 112 -15.66 5.79 10.51
C GLY A 112 -14.45 4.86 10.55
N LEU A 113 -13.60 4.87 9.51
CA LEU A 113 -12.37 4.08 9.47
C LEU A 113 -11.41 4.48 10.59
N ARG A 114 -11.25 5.79 10.87
CA ARG A 114 -10.41 6.28 11.98
C ARG A 114 -10.92 5.80 13.33
N ALA A 115 -12.24 5.78 13.53
CA ALA A 115 -12.85 5.27 14.75
C ALA A 115 -12.58 3.76 14.92
N THR A 116 -12.84 2.95 13.88
CA THR A 116 -12.59 1.51 13.91
C THR A 116 -11.11 1.18 14.13
N ILE A 117 -10.19 1.91 13.47
CA ILE A 117 -8.75 1.72 13.68
C ILE A 117 -8.37 2.05 15.13
N SER A 118 -8.90 3.15 15.69
CA SER A 118 -8.62 3.53 17.08
C SER A 118 -9.13 2.49 18.08
N GLU A 119 -10.33 1.94 17.83
CA GLU A 119 -10.91 0.85 18.62
C GLU A 119 -10.04 -0.40 18.56
N GLN A 120 -9.68 -0.87 17.36
CA GLN A 120 -8.82 -2.05 17.19
C GLN A 120 -7.42 -1.87 17.80
N LEU A 121 -6.84 -0.66 17.72
CA LEU A 121 -5.55 -0.37 18.36
C LEU A 121 -5.66 -0.40 19.89
N ASN A 122 -6.75 0.11 20.45
CA ASN A 122 -6.99 0.03 21.89
C ASN A 122 -7.20 -1.41 22.35
N GLU A 123 -8.00 -2.20 21.63
CA GLU A 123 -8.19 -3.63 21.91
C GLU A 123 -6.87 -4.39 21.84
N MET A 124 -6.05 -4.14 20.81
CA MET A 124 -4.74 -4.77 20.66
C MET A 124 -3.79 -4.36 21.79
N ARG A 125 -3.83 -3.10 22.22
CA ARG A 125 -3.04 -2.61 23.35
C ARG A 125 -3.45 -3.30 24.64
N GLU A 126 -4.74 -3.38 24.94
CA GLU A 126 -5.25 -4.04 26.15
C GLU A 126 -4.93 -5.54 26.14
N ALA A 127 -5.10 -6.21 25.00
CA ALA A 127 -4.72 -7.61 24.83
C ALA A 127 -3.22 -7.84 25.04
N ASN A 128 -2.37 -6.92 24.55
CA ASN A 128 -0.93 -6.98 24.77
C ASN A 128 -0.56 -6.73 26.23
N GLU A 129 -1.16 -5.75 26.90
CA GLU A 129 -0.94 -5.48 28.33
C GLU A 129 -1.32 -6.71 29.17
N LYS A 130 -2.46 -7.34 28.89
CA LYS A 130 -2.87 -8.58 29.55
C LYS A 130 -1.88 -9.72 29.32
N LYS A 131 -1.41 -9.90 28.07
CA LYS A 131 -0.46 -10.97 27.74
C LYS A 131 0.93 -10.73 28.33
N LEU A 132 1.35 -9.48 28.47
CA LEU A 132 2.57 -9.09 29.18
C LEU A 132 2.45 -9.41 30.68
N GLU A 133 1.30 -9.16 31.30
CA GLU A 133 1.08 -9.51 32.70
C GLU A 133 1.05 -11.04 32.91
N GLU A 134 0.42 -11.79 32.01
CA GLU A 134 0.45 -13.27 32.02
C GLU A 134 1.89 -13.80 31.88
N MET A 135 2.69 -13.22 30.98
CA MET A 135 4.11 -13.58 30.84
C MET A 135 4.88 -13.26 32.12
N ARG A 136 4.68 -12.07 32.70
CA ARG A 136 5.34 -11.67 33.95
C ARG A 136 5.03 -12.66 35.06
N ARG A 137 3.75 -12.99 35.26
CA ARG A 137 3.32 -13.98 36.26
C ARG A 137 3.93 -15.35 36.01
N THR A 138 3.92 -15.83 34.77
CA THR A 138 4.50 -17.14 34.42
C THR A 138 6.01 -17.15 34.65
N VAL A 139 6.69 -16.06 34.30
CA VAL A 139 8.14 -15.91 34.52
C VAL A 139 8.44 -15.89 36.02
N ASP A 140 7.69 -15.14 36.83
CA ASP A 140 7.85 -15.10 38.28
C ASP A 140 7.62 -16.48 38.92
N GLU A 141 6.54 -17.18 38.53
CA GLU A 141 6.24 -18.54 39.00
C GLU A 141 7.36 -19.53 38.63
N LYS A 142 7.91 -19.43 37.41
CA LYS A 142 9.03 -20.29 36.96
C LYS A 142 10.34 -19.93 37.63
N LEU A 143 10.63 -18.65 37.83
CA LEU A 143 11.83 -18.18 38.51
C LEU A 143 11.81 -18.62 39.97
N GLN A 144 10.71 -18.41 40.69
CA GLN A 144 10.58 -18.82 42.08
C GLN A 144 10.69 -20.34 42.21
N GLY A 145 9.95 -21.12 41.40
CA GLY A 145 10.01 -22.58 41.47
C GLY A 145 11.39 -23.17 41.08
N THR A 146 12.07 -22.58 40.10
CA THR A 146 13.42 -23.04 39.68
C THR A 146 14.49 -22.61 40.68
N LEU A 147 14.37 -21.39 41.21
CA LEU A 147 15.29 -20.84 42.19
C LEU A 147 15.18 -21.63 43.50
N GLU A 148 13.98 -21.83 44.05
CA GLU A 148 13.77 -22.63 45.27
C GLU A 148 14.35 -24.05 45.14
N LYS A 149 14.12 -24.72 43.99
CA LYS A 149 14.72 -26.04 43.72
C LYS A 149 16.25 -26.00 43.72
N ARG A 150 16.85 -25.12 42.91
CA ARG A 150 18.33 -25.06 42.81
C ARG A 150 18.98 -24.59 44.09
N LEU A 151 18.38 -23.63 44.80
CA LEU A 151 18.88 -23.10 46.05
C LEU A 151 18.79 -24.18 47.13
N GLY A 152 17.68 -24.91 47.20
CA GLY A 152 17.51 -26.05 48.11
C GLY A 152 18.51 -27.17 47.84
N GLU A 153 18.70 -27.56 46.58
CA GLU A 153 19.73 -28.54 46.19
C GLU A 153 21.15 -28.07 46.52
N SER A 154 21.46 -26.79 46.26
CA SER A 154 22.77 -26.20 46.58
C SER A 154 23.02 -26.14 48.08
N PHE A 155 22.01 -25.72 48.88
CA PHE A 155 22.11 -25.71 50.33
C PHE A 155 22.21 -27.12 50.92
N LYS A 156 21.47 -28.09 50.39
CA LYS A 156 21.57 -29.49 50.82
C LYS A 156 22.98 -30.03 50.57
N LEU A 157 23.54 -29.81 49.39
CA LEU A 157 24.91 -30.20 49.07
C LEU A 157 25.94 -29.52 49.98
N VAL A 158 25.75 -28.24 50.29
CA VAL A 158 26.62 -27.49 51.21
C VAL A 158 26.51 -28.04 52.63
N SER A 159 25.30 -28.33 53.12
CA SER A 159 25.08 -28.97 54.44
C SER A 159 25.72 -30.35 54.51
N GLU A 160 25.55 -31.20 53.49
CA GLU A 160 26.18 -32.53 53.44
C GLU A 160 27.72 -32.42 53.48
N ARG A 161 28.30 -31.45 52.77
CA ARG A 161 29.74 -31.18 52.83
C ARG A 161 30.20 -30.65 54.19
N LEU A 162 29.43 -29.77 54.82
CA LEU A 162 29.72 -29.26 56.17
C LEU A 162 29.68 -30.37 57.22
N ASP A 163 28.69 -31.26 57.17
CA ASP A 163 28.59 -32.42 58.07
C ASP A 163 29.77 -33.38 57.88
N ALA A 164 30.14 -33.66 56.63
CA ALA A 164 31.31 -34.47 56.31
C ALA A 164 32.61 -33.85 56.85
N VAL A 165 32.77 -32.52 56.74
CA VAL A 165 33.92 -31.80 57.30
C VAL A 165 33.90 -31.83 58.83
N HIS A 166 32.75 -31.64 59.48
CA HIS A 166 32.63 -31.74 60.93
C HIS A 166 32.99 -33.14 61.43
N LYS A 167 32.54 -34.18 60.74
CA LYS A 167 32.92 -35.56 61.04
C LYS A 167 34.43 -35.79 60.85
N GLY A 168 34.99 -35.31 59.74
CA GLY A 168 36.43 -35.38 59.47
C GLY A 168 37.29 -34.64 60.49
N LEU A 169 36.82 -33.49 61.00
CA LEU A 169 37.48 -32.76 62.09
C LEU A 169 37.42 -33.51 63.43
N GLY A 170 36.31 -34.20 63.72
CA GLY A 170 36.19 -35.06 64.90
C GLY A 170 37.13 -36.28 64.84
N GLU A 171 37.26 -36.89 63.67
CA GLU A 171 38.22 -37.98 63.43
C GLU A 171 39.68 -37.47 63.53
N MET A 172 39.99 -36.27 63.01
CA MET A 172 41.30 -35.62 63.19
C MET A 172 41.60 -35.25 64.64
N GLN A 173 40.61 -34.80 65.42
CA GLN A 173 40.77 -34.55 66.85
C GLN A 173 41.10 -35.84 67.63
N THR A 174 40.50 -36.95 67.23
CA THR A 174 40.81 -38.28 67.78
C THR A 174 42.23 -38.70 67.41
N LEU A 175 42.64 -38.49 66.15
CA LEU A 175 44.00 -38.80 65.66
C LEU A 175 45.07 -37.96 66.39
N ALA A 176 44.82 -36.68 66.63
CA ALA A 176 45.71 -35.79 67.37
C ALA A 176 45.87 -36.22 68.85
N THR A 177 44.84 -36.82 69.44
CA THR A 177 44.89 -37.37 70.80
C THR A 177 45.79 -38.62 70.85
N GLY A 178 45.67 -39.52 69.86
CA GLY A 178 46.52 -40.73 69.78
C GLY A 178 48.02 -40.46 69.58
N VAL A 179 48.38 -39.34 68.93
CA VAL A 179 49.79 -38.91 68.83
C VAL A 179 50.32 -38.37 70.17
N GLY A 180 49.44 -37.82 71.02
CA GLY A 180 49.78 -37.39 72.39
C GLY A 180 50.19 -38.55 73.30
N ASP A 181 49.51 -39.70 73.17
CA ASP A 181 49.86 -40.91 73.92
C ASP A 181 51.22 -41.47 73.49
N LEU A 182 51.52 -41.44 72.18
CA LEU A 182 52.83 -41.86 71.67
C LEU A 182 53.96 -40.96 72.18
N LYS A 183 53.73 -39.65 72.27
CA LYS A 183 54.68 -38.71 72.90
C LYS A 183 54.91 -39.06 74.37
N ASN A 184 53.87 -39.40 75.12
CA ASN A 184 53.98 -39.77 76.54
C ASN A 184 54.83 -41.02 76.75
N VAL A 185 54.72 -42.01 75.86
CA VAL A 185 55.58 -43.20 75.86
C VAL A 185 57.05 -42.84 75.62
N LEU A 186 57.33 -41.88 74.73
CA LEU A 186 58.70 -41.46 74.41
C LEU A 186 59.33 -40.49 75.43
N THR A 187 58.53 -39.77 76.22
CA THR A 187 59.05 -38.80 77.21
C THR A 187 59.14 -39.37 78.63
N ASN A 188 58.32 -40.36 78.99
CA ASN A 188 58.37 -40.93 80.33
C ASN A 188 59.53 -41.94 80.45
N VAL A 189 60.57 -41.56 81.21
CA VAL A 189 61.78 -42.37 81.40
C VAL A 189 61.48 -43.76 81.93
N LYS A 190 60.46 -43.93 82.78
CA LYS A 190 60.08 -45.24 83.34
C LYS A 190 59.40 -46.13 82.31
N VAL A 191 58.48 -45.57 81.51
CA VAL A 191 57.81 -46.30 80.42
C VAL A 191 58.79 -46.67 79.32
N ARG A 192 59.71 -45.76 78.97
CA ARG A 192 60.80 -46.03 78.04
C ARG A 192 61.77 -47.10 78.56
N GLY A 193 62.07 -47.11 79.86
CA GLY A 193 62.87 -48.17 80.51
C GLY A 193 62.21 -49.53 80.36
N THR A 194 60.95 -49.66 80.78
CA THR A 194 60.19 -50.92 80.64
C THR A 194 60.01 -51.35 79.18
N TRP A 195 59.90 -50.40 78.24
CA TRP A 195 59.80 -50.71 76.82
C TRP A 195 61.15 -51.14 76.22
N ALA A 196 62.26 -50.54 76.68
CA ALA A 196 63.61 -50.97 76.31
C ALA A 196 63.93 -52.35 76.88
N GLU A 197 63.49 -52.67 78.10
CA GLU A 197 63.58 -54.01 78.70
C GLU A 197 62.80 -55.04 77.87
N TYR A 198 61.55 -54.74 77.51
CA TYR A 198 60.74 -55.64 76.68
C TYR A 198 61.35 -55.83 75.27
N GLN A 199 61.85 -54.74 74.67
CA GLN A 199 62.52 -54.80 73.38
C GLN A 199 63.83 -55.58 73.46
N LEU A 200 64.59 -55.44 74.56
CA LEU A 200 65.80 -56.20 74.84
C LEU A 200 65.47 -57.68 75.04
N GLU A 201 64.42 -58.02 75.80
CA GLU A 201 63.93 -59.38 75.98
C GLU A 201 63.58 -60.03 74.63
N ALA A 202 62.80 -59.34 73.80
CA ALA A 202 62.42 -59.82 72.47
C ALA A 202 63.64 -60.05 71.55
N ILE A 203 64.69 -59.22 71.68
CA ILE A 203 65.93 -59.39 70.92
C ILE A 203 66.76 -60.55 71.49
N LEU A 204 66.88 -60.66 72.81
CA LEU A 204 67.62 -61.74 73.47
C LEU A 204 66.98 -63.11 73.18
N GLU A 205 65.64 -63.22 73.22
CA GLU A 205 64.92 -64.44 72.85
C GLU A 205 65.11 -64.83 71.37
N GLN A 206 65.29 -63.86 70.47
CA GLN A 206 65.54 -64.14 69.05
C GLN A 206 66.99 -64.55 68.75
N VAL A 207 67.94 -64.15 69.59
CA VAL A 207 69.39 -64.31 69.32
C VAL A 207 70.03 -65.43 70.15
N LEU A 208 69.57 -65.68 71.38
CA LEU A 208 70.14 -66.66 72.31
C LEU A 208 69.17 -67.82 72.58
N THR A 209 69.68 -69.01 72.86
CA THR A 209 68.83 -70.12 73.34
C THR A 209 68.47 -69.91 74.82
N PRO A 210 67.30 -70.40 75.30
CA PRO A 210 66.82 -70.14 76.67
C PRO A 210 67.73 -70.60 77.81
N GLU A 211 68.72 -71.46 77.51
CA GLU A 211 69.71 -71.93 78.48
C GLU A 211 70.95 -71.01 78.58
N GLN A 212 71.09 -70.02 77.69
CA GLN A 212 72.26 -69.15 77.57
C GLN A 212 72.13 -67.78 78.25
N PHE A 213 70.94 -67.44 78.74
CA PHE A 213 70.71 -66.25 79.55
C PHE A 213 69.69 -66.58 80.64
N ASP A 214 69.77 -65.90 81.77
CA ASP A 214 68.78 -66.01 82.84
C ASP A 214 68.26 -64.62 83.23
N ARG A 215 67.02 -64.57 83.71
CA ARG A 215 66.33 -63.29 84.01
C ARG A 215 66.49 -62.95 85.48
N ASN A 216 66.76 -61.69 85.78
CA ASN A 216 66.84 -61.16 87.14
C ASN A 216 67.87 -61.88 88.03
N VAL A 217 69.09 -62.06 87.52
CA VAL A 217 70.17 -62.77 88.22
C VAL A 217 70.95 -61.81 89.14
N ALA A 218 71.35 -62.29 90.31
CA ALA A 218 72.31 -61.60 91.18
C ALA A 218 73.73 -62.05 90.80
N THR A 219 74.53 -61.17 90.21
CA THR A 219 75.83 -61.50 89.59
C THR A 219 76.98 -61.69 90.59
N ARG A 220 76.75 -61.50 91.91
CA ARG A 220 77.73 -61.76 92.98
C ARG A 220 77.09 -62.49 94.16
N GLU A 221 77.76 -63.52 94.66
CA GLU A 221 77.33 -64.26 95.86
C GLU A 221 77.29 -63.31 97.08
N GLY A 222 76.08 -63.10 97.63
CA GLY A 222 75.82 -62.25 98.80
C GLY A 222 75.35 -60.81 98.51
N SER A 223 75.14 -60.40 97.26
CA SER A 223 74.60 -59.06 96.92
C SER A 223 73.08 -59.06 96.68
N ALA A 224 72.40 -57.96 97.02
CA ALA A 224 70.97 -57.74 96.76
C ALA A 224 70.67 -57.05 95.41
N GLU A 225 71.71 -56.70 94.64
CA GLU A 225 71.56 -56.09 93.32
C GLU A 225 71.30 -57.16 92.25
N ARG A 226 70.21 -56.99 91.50
CA ARG A 226 69.80 -57.91 90.42
C ARG A 226 69.92 -57.20 89.08
N VAL A 227 70.41 -57.91 88.07
CA VAL A 227 70.45 -57.44 86.69
C VAL A 227 69.32 -58.11 85.92
N GLU A 228 68.58 -57.34 85.12
CA GLU A 228 67.37 -57.79 84.41
C GLU A 228 67.63 -59.02 83.52
N PHE A 229 68.78 -59.08 82.85
CA PHE A 229 69.24 -60.21 82.05
C PHE A 229 70.75 -60.40 82.26
N ALA A 230 71.22 -61.64 82.47
CA ALA A 230 72.63 -61.99 82.63
C ALA A 230 72.98 -63.30 81.93
#